data_AF-A0A2I1FUH8-F1
#
_entry.id   AF-A0A2I1FUH8-F1
#
_cell.length_a   1.000
_cell.length_b   1.000
_cell.length_c   1.000
_cell.angle_alpha   90.00
_cell.angle_beta   90.00
_cell.angle_gamma   90.00
#
_symmetry.space_group_name_H-M   'P 1'
#
loop_
_entity.id
_entity.type
_entity.pdbx_description
1 polymer ?
#
loop_
_entity_poly.entity_id
_entity_poly.type
_entity_poly.pdbx_seq_one_letter_code
_entity_poly.pdbx_strand_id
1 'polypeptide(L)' 'KKLQFSSKILVHETWTREDYDRRGDQSTCNKLTPILAQKIKDELNEYKTVEMQVHEDSK' A
#
# COMPACT_ATOMS: atom_id res chain seq x y z
N LYS A 1 36.16 -3.32 -8.55
CA LYS A 1 35.76 -3.51 -7.13
C LYS A 1 34.32 -4.03 -7.11
N LYS A 2 34.05 -5.16 -6.46
CA LYS A 2 32.68 -5.70 -6.29
C LYS A 2 32.08 -5.12 -5.02
N LEU A 3 30.77 -4.86 -5.00
CA LEU A 3 30.05 -4.47 -3.79
C LEU A 3 30.23 -5.56 -2.73
N GLN A 4 30.60 -5.18 -1.52
CA GLN A 4 30.68 -6.07 -0.37
C GLN A 4 29.82 -5.52 0.76
N PHE A 5 28.98 -6.39 1.33
CA PHE A 5 28.14 -6.04 2.46
C PHE A 5 28.87 -6.33 3.78
N SER A 6 28.65 -5.48 4.77
CA SER A 6 29.15 -5.70 6.13
C SER A 6 28.46 -6.92 6.74
N SER A 7 29.22 -7.81 7.37
CA SER A 7 28.69 -8.95 8.14
C SER A 7 28.17 -8.55 9.52
N LYS A 8 28.41 -7.31 9.95
CA LYS A 8 27.97 -6.81 11.25
C LYS A 8 26.50 -6.39 11.19
N ILE A 9 25.65 -7.09 11.92
CA ILE A 9 24.26 -6.70 12.13
C ILE A 9 24.21 -5.75 13.34
N LEU A 10 23.60 -4.58 13.15
CA LEU A 10 23.31 -3.63 14.23
C LEU A 10 21.80 -3.65 14.47
N VAL A 11 21.40 -3.82 15.73
CA VAL A 11 20.00 -3.79 16.15
C VAL A 11 19.85 -2.66 17.18
N HIS A 12 18.91 -1.77 16.93
CA HIS A 12 18.55 -0.69 17.85
C HIS A 12 17.19 -0.98 18.49
N GLU A 13 17.00 -0.51 19.71
CA GLU A 13 15.72 -0.62 20.39
C GLU A 13 14.66 0.25 19.72
N THR A 14 13.44 -0.28 19.66
CA THR A 14 12.25 0.41 19.14
C THR A 14 11.08 0.10 20.06
N TRP A 15 10.03 0.92 20.03
CA TRP A 15 8.80 0.65 20.78
C TRP A 15 8.29 -0.77 20.53
N THR A 16 8.04 -1.52 21.59
CA THR A 16 7.53 -2.88 21.59
C THR A 16 6.01 -2.90 21.31
N ARG A 17 5.39 -4.08 21.26
CA ARG A 17 3.91 -4.18 21.14
C ARG A 17 3.23 -3.70 22.43
N GLU A 18 3.92 -3.87 23.55
CA GLU A 18 3.47 -3.52 24.88
C GLU A 18 3.51 -1.99 25.07
N ASP A 19 4.47 -1.31 24.40
CA ASP A 19 4.58 0.15 24.42
C ASP A 19 3.47 0.84 23.61
N TYR A 20 2.99 0.22 22.53
CA TYR A 20 1.85 0.72 21.76
C TYR A 20 1.21 -0.33 20.86
N ASP A 21 -0.12 -0.22 20.70
CA ASP A 21 -0.88 -1.08 19.81
C ASP A 21 -0.76 -0.61 18.35
N ARG A 22 -0.21 -1.48 17.51
CA ARG A 22 -0.05 -1.25 16.06
C ARG A 22 -1.21 -1.80 15.23
N ARG A 23 -2.22 -2.37 15.87
CA ARG A 23 -3.39 -2.91 15.16
C ARG A 23 -4.21 -1.73 14.61
N GLY A 24 -4.38 -1.71 13.31
CA GLY A 24 -5.38 -0.85 12.68
C GLY A 24 -6.78 -1.44 12.81
N ASP A 25 -7.78 -0.64 12.45
CA ASP A 25 -9.15 -1.13 12.31
C ASP A 25 -9.27 -2.18 11.20
N GLN A 26 -10.38 -2.90 11.19
CA GLN A 26 -10.71 -3.83 10.10
C GLN A 26 -10.62 -3.12 8.75
N SER A 27 -9.82 -3.67 7.83
CA SER A 27 -9.60 -3.08 6.51
C SER A 27 -10.92 -2.89 5.74
N THR A 28 -11.03 -1.76 5.04
CA THR A 28 -12.21 -1.43 4.23
C THR A 28 -12.54 -2.52 3.21
N CYS A 29 -11.52 -3.21 2.66
CA CYS A 29 -11.73 -4.30 1.72
C CYS A 29 -12.57 -5.46 2.30
N ASN A 30 -12.52 -5.69 3.61
CA ASN A 30 -13.32 -6.72 4.27
C ASN A 30 -14.80 -6.35 4.40
N LYS A 31 -15.16 -5.08 4.19
CA LYS A 31 -16.54 -4.57 4.27
C LYS A 31 -17.14 -4.32 2.89
N LEU A 32 -16.47 -4.73 1.82
CA LEU A 32 -16.95 -4.53 0.46
C LEU A 32 -18.18 -5.39 0.19
N THR A 33 -19.31 -4.72 -0.05
CA THR A 33 -20.47 -5.36 -0.68
C THR A 33 -20.27 -5.37 -2.20
N PRO A 34 -20.94 -6.28 -2.93
CA PRO A 34 -20.86 -6.30 -4.40
C PRO A 34 -21.19 -4.95 -5.05
N ILE A 35 -22.17 -4.23 -4.51
CA ILE A 35 -22.57 -2.90 -4.99
C ILE A 35 -21.47 -1.87 -4.74
N LEU A 36 -20.85 -1.87 -3.55
CA LEU A 36 -19.77 -0.93 -3.23
C LEU A 36 -18.53 -1.19 -4.10
N ALA A 37 -18.18 -2.46 -4.33
CA ALA A 37 -17.08 -2.83 -5.21
C ALA A 37 -17.31 -2.34 -6.65
N GLN A 38 -18.54 -2.45 -7.16
CA GLN A 38 -18.90 -1.95 -8.48
C GLN A 38 -18.75 -0.42 -8.56
N LYS A 39 -19.22 0.32 -7.55
CA LYS A 39 -19.05 1.78 -7.48
C LYS A 39 -17.59 2.20 -7.50
N ILE A 40 -16.75 1.56 -6.68
CA ILE A 40 -15.30 1.85 -6.63
C ILE A 40 -14.64 1.56 -7.99
N LYS A 41 -15.06 0.49 -8.66
CA LYS A 41 -14.55 0.15 -9.98
C LYS A 41 -14.88 1.24 -11.01
N ASP A 42 -16.11 1.71 -11.01
CA ASP A 42 -16.56 2.73 -11.96
C ASP A 42 -15.83 4.06 -11.72
N GLU A 43 -15.70 4.49 -10.46
CA GLU A 43 -14.92 5.66 -10.05
C GLU A 43 -13.44 5.55 -10.47
N LEU A 44 -12.80 4.40 -10.23
CA LEU A 44 -11.41 4.18 -10.63
C LEU A 44 -11.21 4.17 -12.14
N ASN A 45 -12.16 3.64 -12.90
CA ASN A 45 -12.06 3.63 -14.36
C ASN A 45 -12.17 5.05 -14.93
N GLU A 46 -13.07 5.86 -14.39
CA GLU A 46 -13.20 7.28 -14.75
C GLU A 46 -11.89 8.02 -14.46
N TYR A 47 -11.37 7.90 -13.22
CA TYR A 47 -10.10 8.51 -12.84
C TYR A 47 -8.95 8.11 -13.76
N LYS A 48 -8.79 6.80 -14.01
CA LYS A 48 -7.69 6.28 -14.83
C LYS A 48 -7.74 6.75 -16.29
N THR A 49 -8.94 6.95 -16.83
CA THR A 49 -9.12 7.26 -18.25
C THR A 49 -9.08 8.77 -18.51
N VAL A 50 -9.60 9.56 -17.57
CA VAL A 50 -9.84 11.00 -17.78
C VAL A 50 -8.81 11.86 -17.06
N GLU A 51 -8.39 11.48 -15.85
CA GLU A 51 -7.57 12.34 -14.98
C GLU A 51 -6.13 11.86 -14.86
N MET A 52 -5.92 10.55 -14.80
CA MET A 52 -4.61 9.97 -14.57
C MET A 52 -3.72 10.15 -15.81
N GLN A 53 -2.72 11.01 -15.69
CA GLN A 53 -1.71 11.16 -16.73
C GLN A 53 -0.87 9.88 -16.81
N VAL A 54 -0.98 9.19 -17.93
CA VAL A 54 -0.17 8.03 -18.27
C VAL A 54 0.61 8.35 -19.53
N HIS A 55 1.91 8.09 -19.51
CA HIS A 55 2.76 8.23 -20.69
C HIS A 55 2.23 7.30 -21.80
N GLU A 56 2.25 7.75 -23.07
CA GLU A 56 1.67 6.98 -24.19
C GLU A 56 2.22 5.55 -24.30
N ASP A 57 3.52 5.36 -24.09
CA ASP A 57 4.17 4.03 -24.13
C ASP A 57 3.78 3.10 -22.97
N SER A 58 3.05 3.62 -21.98
CA SER A 58 2.61 2.90 -20.78
C SER A 58 1.09 2.89 -20.61
N LYS A 59 0.33 3.35 -21.61
CA LYS A 59 -1.14 3.32 -21.61
C LYS A 59 -1.70 1.92 -21.87
#